data_AF-A0A6S7KGH4-F1
#
_entry.id   AF-A0A6S7KGH4-F1
#
_cell.length_a   1.000
_cell.length_b   1.000
_cell.length_c   1.000
_cell.angle_alpha   90.00
_cell.angle_beta   90.00
_cell.angle_gamma   90.00
#
_symmetry.space_group_name_H-M   'P 1'
#
loop_
_entity.id
_entity.type
_entity.pdbx_description
1 polymer ?
#
loop_
_entity_poly.entity_id
_entity_poly.type
_entity_poly.pdbx_seq_one_letter_code
_entity_poly.pdbx_strand_id
1 'polypeptide(L)'
;MKILRQLEREKAELKQIIGNMNETLNNLLSFGKDGVFPGSNILFGEHDYGTLIKSWIGRTTTAKLCWRATRDGWASSTFHSNCDNKKPTVTLIKVGSYIFGGYATESWG
;
A
#
# COMPACT_ATOMS: atom_id res chain seq x y z
N MET A 1 14.03 -29.97 -38.74
CA MET A 1 14.91 -30.17 -37.55
C MET A 1 14.07 -30.14 -36.27
N LYS A 2 13.95 -31.26 -35.53
CA LYS A 2 13.04 -31.38 -34.36
C LYS A 2 13.43 -30.51 -33.16
N ILE A 3 14.74 -30.31 -32.95
CA ILE A 3 15.30 -29.53 -31.83
C ILE A 3 14.89 -28.05 -31.93
N LEU A 4 14.97 -27.44 -33.11
CA LEU A 4 14.59 -26.04 -33.30
C LEU A 4 13.13 -25.78 -32.93
N ARG A 5 12.22 -26.68 -33.35
CA ARG A 5 10.80 -26.57 -33.01
C ARG A 5 10.53 -26.72 -31.52
N GLN A 6 11.34 -27.51 -30.81
CA GLN A 6 11.23 -27.64 -29.35
C GLN A 6 11.69 -26.35 -28.66
N LEU A 7 12.84 -25.80 -29.04
CA LEU A 7 13.35 -24.54 -28.51
C LEU A 7 12.39 -23.36 -28.77
N GLU A 8 11.75 -23.32 -29.95
CA GLU A 8 10.76 -22.30 -30.28
C GLU A 8 9.51 -22.38 -29.40
N ARG A 9 9.05 -23.60 -29.05
CA ARG A 9 7.94 -23.80 -28.12
C ARG A 9 8.28 -23.33 -26.71
N GLU A 10 9.43 -23.76 -26.19
CA GLU A 10 9.90 -23.36 -24.85
C GLU A 10 10.11 -21.84 -24.76
N LYS A 11 10.64 -21.22 -25.83
CA LYS A 11 10.76 -19.75 -25.92
C LYS A 11 9.40 -19.05 -25.92
N ALA A 12 8.38 -19.62 -26.56
CA ALA A 12 7.02 -19.07 -26.57
C ALA A 12 6.38 -19.16 -25.17
N GLU A 13 6.54 -20.29 -24.49
CA GLU A 13 6.08 -20.49 -23.11
C GLU A 13 6.74 -19.51 -22.15
N LEU A 14 8.08 -19.36 -22.22
CA LEU A 14 8.81 -18.40 -21.40
C LEU A 14 8.33 -16.95 -21.61
N LYS A 15 8.06 -16.56 -22.87
CA LYS A 15 7.51 -15.24 -23.17
C LYS A 15 6.13 -15.05 -22.57
N GLN A 16 5.27 -16.07 -22.63
CA GLN A 16 3.94 -16.02 -22.05
C GLN A 16 4.01 -15.88 -20.53
N ILE A 17 4.87 -16.66 -19.88
CA ILE A 17 5.07 -16.60 -18.42
C ILE A 17 5.52 -15.20 -18.00
N ILE A 18 6.50 -14.61 -18.70
CA ILE A 18 6.97 -13.25 -18.43
C ILE A 18 5.85 -12.23 -18.63
N GLY A 19 5.04 -12.39 -19.69
CA GLY A 19 3.87 -11.53 -19.93
C GLY A 19 2.88 -11.55 -18.77
N ASN A 20 2.49 -12.74 -18.32
CA ASN A 20 1.55 -12.93 -17.21
C ASN A 20 2.13 -12.38 -15.88
N MET A 21 3.43 -12.58 -15.64
CA MET A 21 4.11 -12.01 -14.48
C MET A 21 4.05 -10.48 -14.49
N ASN A 22 4.35 -9.85 -15.64
CA ASN A 22 4.31 -8.40 -15.76
C ASN A 22 2.90 -7.85 -15.52
N GLU A 23 1.88 -8.50 -16.05
CA GLU A 23 0.49 -8.12 -15.82
C GLU A 23 0.11 -8.22 -14.34
N THR A 24 0.49 -9.32 -13.68
CA THR A 24 0.26 -9.53 -12.24
C THR A 24 0.97 -8.46 -11.40
N LEU A 25 2.23 -8.14 -11.74
CA LEU A 25 2.99 -7.07 -11.08
C LEU A 25 2.33 -5.70 -11.26
N ASN A 26 1.87 -5.39 -12.48
CA ASN A 26 1.21 -4.12 -12.76
C ASN A 26 -0.10 -3.97 -11.96
N ASN A 27 -0.88 -5.04 -11.85
CA ASN A 27 -2.09 -5.06 -11.04
C ASN A 27 -1.78 -4.87 -9.55
N LEU A 28 -0.78 -5.55 -9.01
CA LEU A 28 -0.33 -5.35 -7.62
C LEU A 28 0.12 -3.90 -7.35
N LEU A 29 0.80 -3.29 -8.31
CA LEU A 29 1.26 -1.91 -8.22
C LEU A 29 0.11 -0.89 -8.36
N SER A 30 -0.93 -1.18 -9.13
CA SER A 30 -2.11 -0.30 -9.26
C SER A 30 -2.99 -0.34 -8.00
N PHE A 31 -3.17 -1.51 -7.39
CA PHE A 31 -3.93 -1.63 -6.13
C PHE A 31 -3.36 -0.75 -5.00
N GLY A 32 -2.04 -0.63 -4.91
CA GLY A 32 -1.40 0.24 -3.92
C GLY A 32 -1.61 1.74 -4.17
N LYS A 33 -1.97 2.12 -5.41
CA LYS A 33 -2.19 3.52 -5.83
C LYS A 33 -3.65 3.94 -5.74
N ASP A 34 -4.59 3.04 -6.02
CA ASP A 34 -6.03 3.34 -6.03
C ASP A 34 -6.73 3.02 -4.69
N GLY A 35 -5.99 2.49 -3.72
CA GLY A 35 -6.50 2.17 -2.39
C GLY A 35 -6.89 3.40 -1.55
N VAL A 36 -7.70 3.18 -0.50
CA VAL A 36 -8.17 4.24 0.41
C VAL A 36 -7.02 4.94 1.16
N PHE A 37 -5.91 4.22 1.39
CA PHE A 37 -4.71 4.71 2.09
C PHE A 37 -3.47 4.58 1.20
N PRO A 38 -3.36 5.39 0.12
CA PRO A 38 -2.25 5.30 -0.81
C PRO A 38 -0.92 5.58 -0.09
N GLY A 39 0.08 4.75 -0.36
CA GLY A 39 1.41 4.84 0.27
C GLY A 39 1.54 4.17 1.65
N SER A 40 0.46 3.58 2.18
CA SER A 40 0.57 2.73 3.38
C SER A 40 1.24 1.39 3.04
N ASN A 41 2.39 1.13 3.66
CA ASN A 41 3.02 -0.20 3.59
C ASN A 41 2.41 -1.19 4.59
N ILE A 42 1.62 -0.71 5.55
CA ILE A 42 0.97 -1.55 6.57
C ILE A 42 -0.28 -2.22 6.00
N LEU A 43 -1.03 -1.50 5.15
CA LEU A 43 -2.26 -2.01 4.52
C LEU A 43 -2.03 -2.54 3.11
N PHE A 44 -0.78 -2.58 2.63
CA PHE A 44 -0.47 -3.12 1.31
C PHE A 44 -0.80 -4.61 1.27
N GLY A 45 -1.70 -5.03 0.38
CA GLY A 45 -2.22 -6.40 0.30
C GLY A 45 -3.34 -6.73 1.30
N GLU A 46 -3.65 -5.84 2.24
CA GLU A 46 -4.70 -6.01 3.25
C GLU A 46 -5.97 -5.24 2.85
N HIS A 47 -6.55 -5.66 1.72
CA HIS A 47 -7.61 -4.91 1.03
C HIS A 47 -8.84 -4.62 1.91
N ASP A 48 -9.20 -5.55 2.78
CA ASP A 48 -10.39 -5.44 3.61
C ASP A 48 -10.23 -4.42 4.74
N TYR A 49 -9.01 -4.25 5.28
CA TYR A 49 -8.78 -3.33 6.40
C TYR A 49 -8.97 -1.86 6.00
N GLY A 50 -8.50 -1.47 4.81
CA GLY A 50 -8.72 -0.11 4.31
C GLY A 50 -10.20 0.24 4.17
N THR A 51 -10.99 -0.70 3.64
CA THR A 51 -12.45 -0.56 3.48
C THR A 51 -13.17 -0.57 4.83
N LEU A 52 -12.73 -1.42 5.77
CA LEU A 52 -13.30 -1.51 7.11
C LEU A 52 -13.08 -0.22 7.92
N ILE A 53 -11.84 0.29 7.93
CA ILE A 53 -11.52 1.58 8.59
C ILE A 53 -12.38 2.70 8.01
N LYS A 54 -12.53 2.74 6.67
CA LYS A 54 -13.39 3.71 5.98
C LYS A 54 -14.84 3.66 6.47
N SER A 55 -15.39 2.46 6.67
CA SER A 55 -16.72 2.25 7.22
C SER A 55 -16.83 2.73 8.66
N TRP A 56 -15.84 2.44 9.52
CA TRP A 56 -15.84 2.87 10.92
C TRP A 56 -15.77 4.38 11.10
N ILE A 57 -14.95 5.07 10.30
CA ILE A 57 -14.77 6.52 10.42
C ILE A 57 -15.83 7.33 9.65
N GLY A 58 -16.66 6.67 8.83
CA GLY A 58 -17.74 7.30 8.07
C GLY A 58 -17.26 8.32 7.02
N ARG A 59 -16.05 8.16 6.47
CA ARG A 59 -15.48 9.09 5.47
C ARG A 59 -15.32 8.41 4.13
N THR A 60 -15.59 9.13 3.03
CA THR A 60 -15.48 8.56 1.67
C THR A 60 -14.19 8.92 0.94
N THR A 61 -13.48 9.94 1.42
CA THR A 61 -12.28 10.51 0.79
C THR A 61 -11.04 9.64 0.97
N THR A 62 -10.21 9.58 -0.06
CA THR A 62 -8.87 8.98 -0.01
C THR A 62 -7.98 9.70 1.00
N ALA A 63 -7.26 8.94 1.82
CA ALA A 63 -6.32 9.50 2.78
C ALA A 63 -5.05 10.00 2.07
N LYS A 64 -4.40 11.01 2.66
CA LYS A 64 -3.08 11.49 2.22
C LYS A 64 -2.06 11.16 3.30
N LEU A 65 -1.05 10.36 2.96
CA LEU A 65 0.04 10.02 3.88
C LEU A 65 0.82 11.28 4.27
N CYS A 66 0.73 11.70 5.54
CA CYS A 66 1.53 12.81 6.06
C CYS A 66 2.90 12.35 6.57
N TRP A 67 2.97 11.19 7.24
CA TRP A 67 4.22 10.67 7.80
C TRP A 67 4.25 9.14 7.80
N ARG A 68 5.45 8.57 7.63
CA ARG A 68 5.74 7.14 7.81
C ARG A 68 7.16 6.95 8.35
N ALA A 69 7.29 6.32 9.52
CA ALA A 69 8.57 6.13 10.21
C ALA A 69 9.70 5.58 9.33
N THR A 70 9.42 4.57 8.50
CA THR A 70 10.42 3.93 7.61
C THR A 70 10.87 4.81 6.44
N ARG A 71 10.16 5.90 6.14
CA ARG A 71 10.50 6.87 5.09
C ARG A 71 11.05 8.17 5.68
N ASP A 72 10.38 8.68 6.71
CA ASP A 72 10.61 10.03 7.24
C ASP A 72 11.44 10.03 8.54
N GLY A 73 11.73 8.86 9.11
CA GLY A 73 12.42 8.72 10.38
C GLY A 73 11.47 8.65 11.59
N TRP A 74 12.01 8.20 12.72
CA TRP A 74 11.26 7.88 13.94
C TRP A 74 11.12 9.05 14.92
N ALA A 75 11.72 10.20 14.63
CA ALA A 75 11.68 11.35 15.53
C ALA A 75 10.28 11.97 15.59
N SER A 76 9.80 12.24 16.80
CA SER A 76 8.52 12.92 17.04
C SER A 76 8.48 14.30 16.36
N SER A 77 9.59 15.04 16.35
CA SER A 77 9.70 16.33 15.65
C SER A 77 9.44 16.22 14.14
N THR A 78 9.84 15.11 13.50
CA THR A 78 9.56 14.89 12.07
C THR A 78 8.10 14.54 11.84
N PHE A 79 7.49 13.76 12.73
CA PHE A 79 6.04 13.52 12.69
C PHE A 79 5.27 14.85 12.80
N HIS A 80 5.56 15.67 13.81
CA HIS A 80 4.90 16.96 14.04
C HIS A 80 5.08 17.92 12.85
N SER A 81 6.32 18.09 12.38
CA SER A 81 6.61 18.89 11.17
C SER A 81 5.79 18.46 9.95
N ASN A 82 5.51 17.16 9.82
CA ASN A 82 4.79 16.60 8.69
C ASN A 82 3.28 16.45 8.90
N CYS A 83 2.77 16.31 10.11
CA CYS A 83 1.37 15.93 10.39
C CYS A 83 0.59 16.98 11.19
N ASP A 84 1.25 17.96 11.80
CA ASP A 84 0.53 19.03 12.49
C ASP A 84 -0.36 19.82 11.51
N ASN A 85 -1.44 20.34 12.08
CA ASN A 85 -2.54 21.04 11.41
C ASN A 85 -3.32 20.20 10.40
N LYS A 86 -3.08 18.88 10.34
CA LYS A 86 -3.86 17.94 9.51
C LYS A 86 -4.87 17.23 10.39
N LYS A 87 -6.13 17.29 9.99
CA LYS A 87 -7.23 16.60 10.66
C LYS A 87 -8.37 16.26 9.71
N PRO A 88 -9.13 15.18 9.97
CA PRO A 88 -8.81 14.13 10.93
C PRO A 88 -7.65 13.24 10.43
N THR A 89 -7.03 12.45 11.31
CA THR A 89 -5.94 11.52 10.96
C THR A 89 -6.20 10.09 11.44
N VAL A 90 -5.68 9.12 10.69
CA VAL A 90 -5.62 7.71 11.10
C VAL A 90 -4.15 7.35 11.29
N THR A 91 -3.80 6.85 12.47
CA THR A 91 -2.47 6.32 12.77
C THR A 91 -2.52 4.81 12.69
N LEU A 92 -1.55 4.19 12.00
CA LEU A 92 -1.41 2.74 11.87
C LEU A 92 -0.03 2.32 12.38
N ILE A 93 -0.01 1.30 13.23
CA ILE A 93 1.17 0.72 13.85
C ILE A 93 1.16 -0.77 13.55
N LYS A 94 2.30 -1.32 13.11
CA LYS A 94 2.49 -2.75 12.88
C LYS A 94 3.62 -3.28 13.77
N VAL A 95 3.33 -4.31 14.56
CA VAL A 95 4.29 -5.02 15.41
C VAL A 95 4.14 -6.52 15.15
N GLY A 96 5.12 -7.13 14.51
CA GLY A 96 4.99 -8.52 14.04
C GLY A 96 3.78 -8.70 13.11
N SER A 97 2.87 -9.59 13.49
CA SER A 97 1.61 -9.83 12.79
C SER A 97 0.45 -8.91 13.21
N TYR A 98 0.64 -8.07 14.23
CA TYR A 98 -0.42 -7.23 14.78
C TYR A 98 -0.45 -5.86 14.12
N ILE A 99 -1.63 -5.41 13.72
CA ILE A 99 -1.90 -4.07 13.21
C ILE A 99 -2.91 -3.41 14.14
N PHE A 100 -2.58 -2.23 14.66
CA PHE A 100 -3.43 -1.44 15.55
C PHE A 100 -3.14 0.06 15.37
N GLY A 101 -3.87 0.92 16.07
CA GLY A 101 -3.68 2.36 15.96
C GLY A 101 -4.86 3.16 16.50
N GLY A 102 -5.12 4.33 15.91
CA GLY A 102 -6.17 5.22 16.38
C GLY A 102 -6.62 6.22 15.32
N TYR A 103 -7.81 6.80 15.54
CA TYR A 103 -8.39 7.87 14.74
C TYR A 103 -8.50 9.14 15.58
N ALA A 104 -7.88 10.22 15.15
CA ALA A 104 -7.91 11.52 15.82
C ALA A 104 -8.73 12.51 14.98
N THR A 105 -9.73 13.12 15.60
CA THR A 105 -10.58 14.14 14.95
C THR A 105 -9.94 15.52 14.95
N GLU A 106 -9.01 15.77 15.88
CA GLU A 106 -8.28 17.02 16.02
C GLU A 106 -6.82 16.91 15.55
N SER A 107 -6.19 18.08 15.40
CA SER A 107 -4.77 18.19 15.05
C SER A 107 -3.87 17.72 16.21
N TRP A 108 -2.68 17.22 15.87
CA TRP A 108 -1.69 16.73 16.84
C TRP A 108 -1.01 17.84 17.64
N GLY A 109 -0.81 19.03 17.04
CA GLY A 109 -0.38 20.23 17.76
C GLY A 109 1.10 20.47 17.64
#